data_AF-A0A948FZY8-F1
#
_entry.id   AF-A0A948FZY8-F1
#
_cell.length_a   1.000
_cell.length_b   1.000
_cell.length_c   1.000
_cell.angle_alpha   90.00
_cell.angle_beta   90.00
_cell.angle_gamma   90.00
#
_symmetry.space_group_name_H-M   'P 1'
#
loop_
_entity.id
_entity.type
_entity.pdbx_description
1 polymer ?
#
loop_
_entity_poly.entity_id
_entity_poly.type
_entity_poly.pdbx_seq_one_letter_code
_entity_poly.pdbx_strand_id
1 'polypeptide(L)'
;MKYLHTMIRVKDLDASMHFFCDLLGLKEVKRYDSEKGRFSLVYLAATDDLDTAMRTQTPTIELTYNWDTEDYQGGRNFGHLAFAVDDIYASCQTLMDSGVTINRPPRDG
;
A
#
# COMPACT_ATOMS: atom_id res chain seq x y z
N MET A 1 10.00 20.06 -9.35
CA MET A 1 9.83 19.23 -8.13
C MET A 1 9.07 17.97 -8.55
N LYS A 2 9.49 16.77 -8.11
CA LYS A 2 8.86 15.49 -8.47
C LYS A 2 8.50 14.76 -7.18
N TYR A 3 7.25 14.36 -7.02
CA TYR A 3 6.83 13.51 -5.91
C TYR A 3 7.33 12.09 -6.18
N LEU A 4 7.97 11.46 -5.18
CA LEU A 4 8.64 10.16 -5.37
C LEU A 4 7.82 9.01 -4.79
N HIS A 5 7.65 9.02 -3.47
CA HIS A 5 6.91 7.99 -2.76
C HIS A 5 6.33 8.52 -1.44
N THR A 6 5.34 7.80 -0.92
CA THR A 6 4.96 7.85 0.51
C THR A 6 5.39 6.55 1.15
N MET A 7 6.08 6.64 2.29
CA MET A 7 6.50 5.46 3.05
C MET A 7 5.55 5.20 4.22
N ILE A 8 5.20 3.92 4.42
CA ILE A 8 4.43 3.42 5.55
C ILE A 8 5.20 2.23 6.14
N ARG A 9 5.39 2.25 7.47
CA ARG A 9 5.91 1.09 8.19
C ARG A 9 4.81 0.07 8.41
N VAL A 10 5.12 -1.20 8.16
CA VAL A 10 4.18 -2.31 8.34
C VAL A 10 4.75 -3.31 9.32
N LYS A 11 3.86 -3.93 10.11
CA LYS A 11 4.23 -4.94 11.12
C LYS A 11 4.23 -6.35 10.55
N ASP A 12 3.41 -6.58 9.54
CA ASP A 12 3.25 -7.87 8.88
C ASP A 12 3.31 -7.63 7.37
N LEU A 13 4.39 -8.08 6.74
CA LEU A 13 4.61 -7.86 5.32
C LEU A 13 3.64 -8.68 4.47
N ASP A 14 3.35 -9.92 4.84
CA ASP A 14 2.49 -10.80 4.06
C ASP A 14 1.04 -10.30 4.08
N ALA A 15 0.54 -9.91 5.26
CA ALA A 15 -0.79 -9.30 5.37
C ALA A 15 -0.88 -7.98 4.58
N SER A 16 0.20 -7.20 4.56
CA SER A 16 0.26 -5.95 3.79
C SER A 16 0.28 -6.22 2.29
N MET A 17 1.06 -7.20 1.83
CA MET A 17 1.09 -7.59 0.42
C MET A 17 -0.26 -8.13 -0.03
N HIS A 18 -0.92 -8.94 0.79
CA HIS A 18 -2.27 -9.42 0.51
C HIS A 18 -3.25 -8.25 0.34
N PHE A 19 -3.26 -7.31 1.29
CA PHE A 19 -4.14 -6.15 1.20
C PHE A 19 -3.86 -5.25 -0.01
N PHE A 20 -2.61 -4.83 -0.20
CA PHE A 20 -2.28 -3.86 -1.25
C PHE A 20 -2.28 -4.48 -2.65
N CYS A 21 -1.75 -5.70 -2.81
CA CYS A 21 -1.59 -6.31 -4.13
C CYS A 21 -2.76 -7.19 -4.54
N ASP A 22 -3.25 -8.05 -3.64
CA ASP A 22 -4.32 -8.99 -4.00
C ASP A 22 -5.70 -8.32 -3.94
N LEU A 23 -5.96 -7.52 -2.90
CA LEU A 23 -7.28 -6.90 -2.70
C LEU A 23 -7.42 -5.54 -3.39
N LEU A 24 -6.45 -4.63 -3.20
CA LEU A 24 -6.45 -3.31 -3.85
C LEU A 24 -5.88 -3.32 -5.29
N GLY A 25 -5.17 -4.36 -5.68
CA GLY A 25 -4.68 -4.53 -7.06
C GLY A 25 -3.36 -3.81 -7.40
N LEU A 26 -2.67 -3.21 -6.43
CA LEU A 26 -1.37 -2.58 -6.67
C LEU A 26 -0.33 -3.61 -7.11
N LYS A 27 0.71 -3.16 -7.81
CA LYS A 27 1.78 -4.02 -8.32
C LYS A 27 3.12 -3.68 -7.68
N GLU A 28 3.85 -4.71 -7.29
CA GLU A 28 5.24 -4.58 -6.84
C GLU A 28 6.12 -4.12 -8.01
N VAL A 29 6.80 -3.00 -7.80
CA VAL A 29 7.73 -2.38 -8.74
C VAL A 29 9.16 -2.77 -8.41
N LYS A 30 9.48 -2.83 -7.13
CA LYS A 30 10.82 -3.11 -6.62
C LYS A 30 10.76 -3.60 -5.20
N ARG A 31 11.69 -4.50 -4.86
CA ARG A 31 11.96 -4.91 -3.49
C ARG A 31 13.44 -4.80 -3.18
N TYR A 32 13.75 -4.48 -1.94
CA TYR A 32 15.11 -4.44 -1.42
C TYR A 32 15.14 -5.00 -0.01
N ASP A 33 16.00 -5.98 0.19
CA ASP A 33 16.24 -6.59 1.50
C ASP A 33 17.63 -6.22 2.00
N SER A 34 17.71 -5.84 3.27
CA SER A 34 18.96 -5.52 3.95
C SER A 34 19.18 -6.48 5.10
N GLU A 35 19.96 -7.54 4.88
CA GLU A 35 20.28 -8.50 5.95
C GLU A 35 20.99 -7.84 7.12
N LYS A 36 21.94 -6.95 6.83
CA LYS A 36 22.69 -6.19 7.84
C LYS A 36 21.78 -5.26 8.64
N GLY A 37 20.82 -4.63 7.97
CA GLY A 37 19.86 -3.71 8.59
C GLY A 37 18.63 -4.39 9.18
N ARG A 38 18.40 -5.67 8.86
CA ARG A 38 17.23 -6.48 9.23
C ARG A 38 15.90 -5.85 8.84
N PHE A 39 15.77 -5.44 7.58
CA PHE A 39 14.53 -4.90 7.03
C PHE A 39 14.33 -5.22 5.55
N SER A 40 13.07 -5.15 5.11
CA SER A 40 12.63 -5.20 3.72
C SER A 40 11.93 -3.90 3.33
N LEU A 41 12.20 -3.40 2.13
CA LEU A 41 11.48 -2.30 1.48
C LEU A 41 10.76 -2.84 0.26
N VAL A 42 9.47 -2.57 0.13
CA VAL A 42 8.67 -2.97 -1.03
C VAL A 42 7.98 -1.75 -1.62
N TYR A 43 8.20 -1.50 -2.90
CA TYR A 43 7.67 -0.36 -3.63
C TYR A 43 6.50 -0.81 -4.48
N LEU A 44 5.32 -0.22 -4.25
CA LEU A 44 4.07 -0.57 -4.91
C LEU A 44 3.57 0.59 -5.76
N ALA A 45 3.03 0.30 -6.94
CA ALA A 45 2.36 1.30 -7.79
C ALA A 45 0.93 0.88 -8.11
N ALA A 46 0.06 1.87 -8.31
CA ALA A 46 -1.25 1.65 -8.92
C ALA A 46 -1.08 1.17 -10.36
N THR A 47 -2.05 0.43 -10.89
CA THR A 47 -2.01 -0.13 -12.25
C THR A 47 -1.81 0.93 -13.32
N ASP A 48 -2.44 2.09 -13.16
CA ASP A 48 -2.37 3.18 -14.14
C ASP A 48 -1.02 3.90 -14.14
N ASP A 49 -0.29 3.84 -13.02
CA ASP A 49 1.04 4.41 -12.87
C ASP A 49 2.16 3.39 -13.17
N LEU A 50 1.81 2.11 -13.40
CA LEU A 50 2.77 1.00 -13.38
C LEU A 50 3.89 1.15 -14.40
N ASP A 51 3.59 1.52 -15.65
CA ASP A 51 4.63 1.70 -16.68
C ASP A 51 5.63 2.79 -16.28
N THR A 52 5.12 3.91 -15.78
CA THR A 52 5.95 5.03 -15.31
C THR A 52 6.76 4.64 -14.08
N ALA A 53 6.16 3.91 -13.15
CA ALA A 53 6.83 3.43 -11.95
C ALA A 53 7.90 2.38 -12.25
N MET A 54 7.67 1.46 -13.19
CA MET A 54 8.68 0.49 -13.63
C MET A 54 9.88 1.19 -14.28
N ARG A 55 9.65 2.24 -15.07
CA ARG A 55 10.73 3.00 -15.74
C ARG A 55 11.47 3.95 -14.81
N THR A 56 10.78 4.56 -13.85
CA THR A 56 11.32 5.69 -13.08
C THR A 56 11.37 5.48 -11.57
N GLN A 57 10.83 4.36 -11.08
CA GLN A 57 10.68 4.00 -9.66
C GLN A 57 9.75 4.95 -8.87
N THR A 58 8.82 5.63 -9.55
CA THR A 58 7.88 6.60 -8.95
C THR A 58 6.68 6.88 -9.88
N PRO A 59 5.49 7.25 -9.35
CA PRO A 59 5.13 7.34 -7.93
C PRO A 59 4.91 5.96 -7.30
N THR A 60 5.32 5.79 -6.05
CA THR A 60 5.16 4.51 -5.33
C THR A 60 4.72 4.70 -3.88
N ILE A 61 4.13 3.66 -3.32
CA ILE A 61 4.03 3.47 -1.87
C ILE A 61 5.19 2.57 -1.46
N GLU A 62 6.01 3.03 -0.52
CA GLU A 62 7.06 2.24 0.08
C GLU A 62 6.54 1.59 1.36
N LEU A 63 6.45 0.27 1.38
CA LEU A 63 6.25 -0.50 2.60
C LEU A 63 7.61 -0.80 3.22
N THR A 64 7.83 -0.34 4.45
CA THR A 64 9.02 -0.68 5.24
C THR A 64 8.66 -1.70 6.30
N TYR A 65 9.23 -2.89 6.19
CA TYR A 65 9.07 -3.97 7.16
C TYR A 65 10.38 -4.24 7.89
N ASN A 66 10.41 -3.98 9.19
CA ASN A 66 11.51 -4.39 10.06
C ASN A 66 11.30 -5.85 10.47
N TRP A 67 12.34 -6.69 10.30
CA TRP A 67 12.24 -8.13 10.58
C TRP A 67 12.18 -8.44 12.06
N ASP A 68 12.73 -7.54 12.87
CA ASP A 68 12.60 -7.58 14.31
C ASP A 68 11.33 -6.83 14.71
N THR A 69 10.52 -7.44 15.57
CA THR A 69 9.21 -6.91 15.96
C THR A 69 9.32 -5.53 16.58
N GLU A 70 8.71 -4.54 15.93
CA GLU A 70 8.48 -3.22 16.49
C GLU A 70 6.99 -3.01 16.75
N ASP A 71 6.68 -2.34 17.87
CA ASP A 71 5.31 -1.91 18.16
C ASP A 71 5.14 -0.45 17.71
N TYR A 72 4.52 -0.27 16.55
CA TYR A 72 4.29 1.06 15.99
C TYR A 72 3.12 1.74 16.72
N GLN A 73 3.45 2.78 17.49
CA GLN A 73 2.48 3.61 18.20
C GLN A 73 2.17 4.89 17.41
N GLY A 74 0.93 5.37 17.48
CA GLY A 74 0.49 6.59 16.80
C GLY A 74 -0.13 6.35 15.42
N GLY A 75 -0.36 7.43 14.65
CA GLY A 75 -1.01 7.39 13.33
C GLY A 75 -2.04 8.50 13.08
N ARG A 76 -2.40 9.30 14.08
CA ARG A 76 -3.41 10.38 13.93
C ARG A 76 -2.98 11.56 13.06
N ASN A 77 -1.71 11.64 12.70
CA ASN A 77 -1.13 12.69 11.85
C ASN A 77 -1.05 12.29 10.36
N PHE A 78 -1.15 11.00 10.03
CA PHE A 78 -1.24 10.53 8.66
C PHE A 78 -2.73 10.38 8.29
N GLY A 79 -3.17 11.11 7.27
CA GLY A 79 -4.58 11.17 6.90
C GLY A 79 -5.05 9.92 6.16
N HIS A 80 -4.63 9.79 4.89
CA HIS A 80 -5.00 8.67 4.03
C HIS A 80 -4.12 8.63 2.78
N LEU A 81 -4.14 7.49 2.11
CA LEU A 81 -3.87 7.38 0.68
C LEU A 81 -5.21 7.42 -0.05
N ALA A 82 -5.23 7.98 -1.26
CA ALA A 82 -6.43 8.05 -2.09
C ALA A 82 -6.16 7.40 -3.43
N PHE A 83 -7.10 6.56 -3.87
CA PHE A 83 -7.09 5.91 -5.18
C PHE A 83 -8.43 6.18 -5.86
N ALA A 84 -8.39 6.44 -7.16
CA ALA A 84 -9.58 6.40 -8.00
C ALA A 84 -9.76 4.96 -8.49
N VAL A 85 -11.02 4.51 -8.55
CA VAL A 85 -11.41 3.21 -9.06
C VAL A 85 -12.65 3.39 -9.95
N ASP A 86 -12.84 2.49 -10.90
CA ASP A 86 -13.98 2.57 -11.84
C ASP A 86 -15.33 2.39 -11.13
N ASP A 87 -15.39 1.48 -10.16
CA ASP A 87 -16.58 1.19 -9.36
C ASP A 87 -16.23 1.05 -7.88
N ILE A 88 -16.60 2.07 -7.10
CA ILE A 88 -16.33 2.12 -5.67
C ILE A 88 -17.19 1.12 -4.87
N TYR A 89 -18.40 0.80 -5.34
CA TYR A 89 -19.26 -0.17 -4.69
C TYR A 89 -18.71 -1.58 -4.85
N ALA A 90 -18.32 -1.95 -6.07
CA ALA A 90 -17.69 -3.25 -6.34
C ALA A 90 -16.35 -3.39 -5.58
N SER A 91 -15.53 -2.34 -5.58
CA SER A 91 -14.24 -2.34 -4.86
C SER A 91 -14.44 -2.52 -3.35
N CYS A 92 -15.39 -1.80 -2.74
CA CYS A 92 -15.71 -1.98 -1.33
C CYS A 92 -16.29 -3.37 -1.03
N GLN A 93 -17.11 -3.94 -1.92
CA GLN A 93 -17.65 -5.29 -1.73
C GLN A 93 -16.54 -6.35 -1.70
N THR A 94 -15.61 -6.33 -2.65
CA THR A 94 -14.44 -7.23 -2.68
C THR A 94 -13.64 -7.17 -1.39
N LEU A 95 -13.42 -5.95 -0.87
CA LEU A 95 -12.72 -5.74 0.40
C LEU A 95 -13.50 -6.32 1.58
N MET A 96 -14.81 -6.08 1.66
CA MET A 96 -15.67 -6.62 2.73
C MET A 96 -15.74 -8.16 2.70
N ASP A 97 -15.87 -8.76 1.51
CA ASP A 97 -15.89 -10.22 1.32
C ASP A 97 -14.57 -10.86 1.75
N SER A 98 -13.48 -10.09 1.74
CA SER A 98 -12.15 -10.49 2.22
C SER A 98 -11.91 -10.14 3.69
N GLY A 99 -12.95 -9.71 4.42
CA GLY A 99 -12.89 -9.42 5.86
C GLY A 99 -12.39 -8.02 6.22
N VAL A 100 -12.23 -7.11 5.25
CA VAL A 100 -11.80 -5.73 5.51
C VAL A 100 -12.97 -4.88 6.02
N THR A 101 -12.76 -4.18 7.14
CA THR A 101 -13.74 -3.22 7.67
C THR A 101 -13.75 -1.92 6.85
N ILE A 102 -14.88 -1.62 6.21
CA ILE A 102 -15.10 -0.34 5.54
C ILE A 102 -15.67 0.67 6.54
N ASN A 103 -14.81 1.57 7.04
CA ASN A 103 -15.19 2.58 8.04
C ASN A 103 -16.19 3.63 7.54
N ARG A 104 -16.16 3.94 6.23
CA ARG A 104 -17.11 4.84 5.58
C ARG A 104 -17.56 4.21 4.26
N PRO A 105 -18.69 3.49 4.25
CA PRO A 105 -19.23 2.91 3.04
C PRO A 105 -19.54 3.96 1.97
N PRO A 106 -19.51 3.61 0.67
CA PRO A 106 -19.88 4.50 -0.41
C PRO A 106 -21.31 5.02 -0.21
N ARG A 107 -21.54 6.27 -0.57
CA ARG A 107 -22.85 6.91 -0.52
C ARG A 107 -22.97 7.81 -1.73
N ASP A 108 -24.02 7.63 -2.50
CA ASP A 108 -24.42 8.63 -3.47
C ASP A 108 -25.00 9.83 -2.70
N GLY A 109 -24.57 11.03 -3.09
CA GLY A 109 -25.02 12.29 -2.49
C GLY A 109 -26.39 12.71 -3.01
#